data_AF-K1SVA4-F1
#
_entry.id   AF-K1SVA4-F1
#
_cell.length_a   1.000
_cell.length_b   1.000
_cell.length_c   1.000
_cell.angle_alpha   90.00
_cell.angle_beta   90.00
_cell.angle_gamma   90.00
#
_symmetry.space_group_name_H-M   'P 1'
#
loop_
_entity.id
_entity.type
_entity.pdbx_description
1 polymer ?
#
loop_
_entity_poly.entity_id
_entity_poly.type
_entity_poly.pdbx_seq_one_letter_code
_entity_poly.pdbx_strand_id
1 'polypeptide(L)'
;MRNVTVDGNRIHDCETGFSETLTINGFVDGFTISNNTIYHCSNIAIDAAGGYAANPDPTRNYARNGVICGNVLYGIENSRGELLDGGFGAIAIYADGSRNITIERNRIFGCDRGIGVVSETDDYPTTDCYVRNNVVYDCWRTGIYMGGYLNYTTGG
;
A
#
# COMPACT_ATOMS: atom_id res chain seq x y z
N MET A 1 4.06 -4.20 -17.60
CA MET A 1 5.35 -4.76 -17.13
C MET A 1 5.07 -6.04 -16.37
N ARG A 2 6.00 -7.01 -16.30
CA ARG A 2 5.77 -8.29 -15.59
C ARG A 2 6.97 -8.69 -14.75
N ASN A 3 6.74 -9.44 -13.68
CA ASN A 3 7.74 -10.07 -12.82
C ASN A 3 8.74 -9.06 -12.23
N VAL A 4 8.23 -8.10 -11.49
CA VAL A 4 9.05 -7.08 -10.80
C VAL A 4 9.42 -7.57 -9.41
N THR A 5 10.70 -7.45 -9.03
CA THR A 5 11.17 -7.82 -7.70
C THR A 5 11.84 -6.63 -7.02
N VAL A 6 11.41 -6.34 -5.79
CA VAL A 6 12.05 -5.40 -4.86
C VAL A 6 12.38 -6.17 -3.59
N ASP A 7 13.62 -6.65 -3.47
CA ASP A 7 14.02 -7.56 -2.39
C ASP A 7 15.22 -7.04 -1.60
N GLY A 8 15.17 -7.15 -0.27
CA GLY A 8 16.33 -6.94 0.62
C GLY A 8 16.82 -5.50 0.75
N ASN A 9 15.99 -4.50 0.43
CA ASN A 9 16.39 -3.09 0.43
C ASN A 9 16.15 -2.42 1.79
N ARG A 10 16.82 -1.28 1.99
CA ARG A 10 16.48 -0.30 3.03
C ARG A 10 16.03 0.98 2.34
N ILE A 11 14.80 1.40 2.58
CA ILE A 11 14.21 2.62 2.00
C ILE A 11 13.76 3.49 3.17
N HIS A 12 14.26 4.71 3.28
CA HIS A 12 13.98 5.52 4.46
C HIS A 12 14.08 7.02 4.22
N ASP A 13 13.55 7.80 5.17
CA ASP A 13 13.59 9.27 5.16
C ASP A 13 13.03 9.87 3.86
N CYS A 14 11.95 9.27 3.36
CA CYS A 14 11.27 9.71 2.14
C CYS A 14 10.07 10.60 2.48
N GLU A 15 10.14 11.87 2.08
CA GLU A 15 9.06 12.85 2.18
C GLU A 15 8.54 13.15 0.77
N THR A 16 7.65 12.28 0.29
CA THR A 16 7.20 12.22 -1.12
C THR A 16 6.01 13.13 -1.43
N GLY A 17 5.63 14.01 -0.50
CA GLY A 17 4.44 14.85 -0.60
C GLY A 17 3.18 13.99 -0.71
N PHE A 18 2.47 14.11 -1.84
CA PHE A 18 1.25 13.34 -2.14
C PHE A 18 1.52 11.97 -2.78
N SER A 19 2.79 11.62 -3.04
CA SER A 19 3.16 10.35 -3.66
C SER A 19 3.63 9.33 -2.61
N GLU A 20 3.86 8.09 -3.02
CA GLU A 20 4.25 7.00 -2.14
C GLU A 20 5.76 6.70 -2.22
N THR A 21 6.29 6.08 -1.18
CA THR A 21 7.71 5.70 -1.10
C THR A 21 8.06 4.59 -2.11
N LEU A 22 7.19 3.60 -2.25
CA LEU A 22 7.32 2.51 -3.20
C LEU A 22 5.95 2.17 -3.80
N THR A 23 5.74 2.58 -5.04
CA THR A 23 4.50 2.32 -5.78
C THR A 23 4.72 1.26 -6.86
N ILE A 24 3.85 0.25 -6.89
CA ILE A 24 3.66 -0.65 -8.03
C ILE A 24 2.32 -0.27 -8.68
N ASN A 25 2.39 0.38 -9.85
CA ASN A 25 1.22 0.98 -10.47
C ASN A 25 0.52 0.03 -11.48
N GLY A 26 -0.71 0.39 -11.84
CA GLY A 26 -1.78 -0.24 -12.59
C GLY A 26 -1.47 -1.00 -13.88
N PHE A 27 -0.24 -1.25 -14.28
CA PHE A 27 0.05 -2.12 -15.43
C PHE A 27 1.10 -3.20 -15.15
N VAL A 28 1.40 -3.43 -13.87
CA VAL A 28 2.30 -4.48 -13.41
C VAL A 28 1.50 -5.76 -13.12
N ASP A 29 1.97 -6.86 -13.71
CA ASP A 29 1.38 -8.19 -13.58
C ASP A 29 2.46 -9.18 -13.12
N GLY A 30 2.36 -9.61 -11.86
CA GLY A 30 3.40 -10.37 -11.17
C GLY A 30 4.44 -9.45 -10.53
N PHE A 31 4.44 -9.38 -9.20
CA PHE A 31 5.50 -8.68 -8.45
C PHE A 31 5.75 -9.28 -7.07
N THR A 32 6.96 -9.09 -6.56
CA THR A 32 7.35 -9.45 -5.20
C THR A 32 8.05 -8.27 -4.53
N ILE A 33 7.51 -7.81 -3.41
CA ILE A 33 8.17 -6.85 -2.51
C ILE A 33 8.51 -7.62 -1.23
N SER A 34 9.77 -8.00 -1.06
CA SER A 34 10.18 -8.89 0.02
C SER A 34 11.38 -8.46 0.83
N ASN A 35 11.38 -8.80 2.11
CA ASN A 35 12.54 -8.64 3.00
C ASN A 35 13.12 -7.21 3.05
N ASN A 36 12.32 -6.19 2.74
CA ASN A 36 12.74 -4.80 2.80
C ASN A 36 12.52 -4.26 4.22
N THR A 37 13.37 -3.31 4.62
CA THR A 37 13.13 -2.47 5.80
C THR A 37 12.78 -1.07 5.32
N ILE A 38 11.55 -0.61 5.55
CA ILE A 38 11.08 0.71 5.13
C ILE A 38 10.70 1.53 6.36
N TYR A 39 11.26 2.72 6.52
CA TYR A 39 11.01 3.49 7.73
C TYR A 39 11.14 4.98 7.57
N HIS A 40 10.48 5.72 8.47
CA HIS A 40 10.64 7.17 8.56
C HIS A 40 10.23 7.88 7.26
N CYS A 41 9.13 7.43 6.65
CA CYS A 41 8.57 8.00 5.43
C CYS A 41 7.20 8.65 5.68
N SER A 42 6.80 9.57 4.81
CA SER A 42 5.45 10.15 4.80
C SER A 42 4.50 9.44 3.84
N ASN A 43 3.20 9.79 3.91
CA ASN A 43 2.14 9.30 3.03
C ASN A 43 2.00 7.76 3.01
N ILE A 44 2.35 7.06 1.92
CA ILE A 44 2.24 5.60 1.86
C ILE A 44 3.62 4.98 1.63
N ALA A 45 3.95 3.93 2.38
CA ALA A 45 5.25 3.29 2.28
C ALA A 45 5.32 2.26 1.14
N ILE A 46 4.36 1.33 1.08
CA ILE A 46 4.19 0.40 -0.04
C ILE A 46 2.78 0.56 -0.58
N ASP A 47 2.66 0.86 -1.86
CA ASP A 47 1.37 0.96 -2.54
C ASP A 47 1.31 0.05 -3.77
N ALA A 48 0.28 -0.80 -3.81
CA ALA A 48 -0.08 -1.60 -4.96
C ALA A 48 -1.36 -1.01 -5.56
N ALA A 49 -1.20 -0.23 -6.62
CA ALA A 49 -2.21 0.71 -7.11
C ALA A 49 -2.95 0.22 -8.37
N GLY A 50 -4.23 0.54 -8.46
CA GLY A 50 -5.08 0.41 -9.64
C GLY A 50 -6.02 1.62 -9.77
N GLY A 51 -6.51 1.90 -10.97
CA GLY A 51 -7.38 3.06 -11.24
C GLY A 51 -6.69 4.33 -11.71
N TYR A 52 -5.36 4.42 -11.59
CA TYR A 52 -4.59 5.64 -11.89
C TYR A 52 -4.13 5.81 -13.35
N ALA A 53 -4.98 5.42 -14.31
CA ALA A 53 -4.74 5.51 -15.76
C ALA A 53 -3.34 5.06 -16.25
N ALA A 54 -2.71 4.08 -15.61
CA ALA A 54 -1.39 3.56 -15.97
C ALA A 54 -1.40 2.72 -17.26
N ASN A 55 -2.59 2.42 -17.80
CA ASN A 55 -2.77 1.77 -19.09
C ASN A 55 -3.96 2.37 -19.86
N PRO A 56 -3.87 2.54 -21.20
CA PRO A 56 -4.99 3.00 -22.01
C PRO A 56 -6.16 2.00 -22.07
N ASP A 57 -5.93 0.72 -21.76
CA ASP A 57 -6.98 -0.28 -21.57
C ASP A 57 -7.41 -0.30 -20.09
N PRO A 58 -8.62 0.22 -19.76
CA PRO A 58 -9.10 0.31 -18.38
C PRO A 58 -9.15 -1.04 -17.69
N THR A 59 -9.41 -2.13 -18.44
CA THR A 59 -9.51 -3.48 -17.87
C THR A 59 -8.18 -3.99 -17.31
N ARG A 60 -7.07 -3.36 -17.71
CA ARG A 60 -5.72 -3.74 -17.33
C ARG A 60 -5.06 -2.77 -16.36
N ASN A 61 -5.78 -1.73 -15.93
CA ASN A 61 -5.30 -0.63 -15.10
C ASN A 61 -5.28 -0.96 -13.59
N TYR A 62 -4.63 -2.06 -13.23
CA TYR A 62 -4.51 -2.61 -11.88
C TYR A 62 -3.15 -3.31 -11.71
N ALA A 63 -2.42 -3.00 -10.64
CA ALA A 63 -1.36 -3.85 -10.15
C ALA A 63 -1.96 -5.18 -9.72
N ARG A 64 -1.36 -6.29 -10.13
CA ARG A 64 -1.97 -7.61 -9.93
C ARG A 64 -0.99 -8.76 -9.77
N ASN A 65 -1.49 -9.84 -9.16
CA ASN A 65 -0.75 -11.09 -8.96
C ASN A 65 0.55 -10.87 -8.16
N GLY A 66 0.46 -10.08 -7.09
CA GLY A 66 1.61 -9.62 -6.31
C GLY A 66 1.73 -10.26 -4.94
N VAL A 67 2.96 -10.28 -4.41
CA VAL A 67 3.24 -10.72 -3.03
C VAL A 67 4.04 -9.64 -2.31
N ILE A 68 3.55 -9.19 -1.16
CA ILE A 68 4.24 -8.25 -0.27
C ILE A 68 4.54 -9.01 1.02
N CYS A 69 5.79 -9.48 1.20
CA CYS A 69 6.08 -10.38 2.32
C CYS A 69 7.43 -10.22 3.02
N GLY A 70 7.46 -10.52 4.32
CA GLY A 70 8.71 -10.50 5.10
C GLY A 70 9.30 -9.11 5.31
N ASN A 71 8.55 -8.04 5.01
CA ASN A 71 9.04 -6.67 5.17
C ASN A 71 8.89 -6.20 6.62
N VAL A 72 9.75 -5.27 7.02
CA VAL A 72 9.67 -4.55 8.29
C VAL A 72 9.38 -3.08 8.02
N LEU A 73 8.25 -2.58 8.50
CA LEU A 73 7.82 -1.19 8.28
C LEU A 73 7.54 -0.47 9.60
N TYR A 74 8.10 0.74 9.78
CA TYR A 74 7.86 1.55 10.98
C TYR A 74 8.08 3.04 10.80
N GLY A 75 7.41 3.87 11.60
CA GLY A 75 7.51 5.34 11.50
C GLY A 75 7.01 5.84 10.15
N ILE A 76 5.88 5.30 9.68
CA ILE A 76 5.19 5.75 8.46
C ILE A 76 4.09 6.71 8.90
N GLU A 77 4.34 8.01 8.75
CA GLU A 77 3.64 9.06 9.49
C GLU A 77 3.44 10.31 8.63
N ASN A 78 2.22 10.86 8.59
CA ASN A 78 1.93 12.09 7.85
C ASN A 78 2.60 13.32 8.46
N SER A 79 2.83 13.31 9.78
CA SER A 79 3.51 14.38 10.52
C SER A 79 4.93 14.67 10.04
N ARG A 80 5.51 13.75 9.26
CA ARG A 80 6.83 13.90 8.62
C ARG A 80 6.78 14.63 7.28
N GLY A 81 5.62 14.66 6.62
CA GLY A 81 5.47 15.23 5.27
C GLY A 81 4.55 16.44 5.23
N GLU A 82 4.12 16.79 4.02
CA GLU A 82 3.30 17.98 3.76
C GLU A 82 1.80 17.75 4.05
N LEU A 83 1.38 16.49 4.23
CA LEU A 83 -0.02 16.08 4.49
C LEU A 83 -0.44 16.19 5.96
N LEU A 84 -0.04 17.28 6.63
CA LEU A 84 -0.24 17.47 8.07
C LEU A 84 -1.72 17.49 8.49
N ASP A 85 -2.59 18.03 7.63
CA ASP A 85 -4.04 18.10 7.88
C ASP A 85 -4.73 16.73 7.75
N GLY A 86 -4.05 15.73 7.17
CA GLY A 86 -4.55 14.36 7.06
C GLY A 86 -4.60 13.60 8.39
N GLY A 87 -4.06 14.19 9.47
CA GLY A 87 -3.94 13.55 10.78
C GLY A 87 -3.06 12.31 10.72
N PHE A 88 -3.47 11.23 11.38
CA PHE A 88 -2.84 9.91 11.27
C PHE A 88 -3.23 9.24 9.94
N GLY A 89 -2.80 9.87 8.85
CA GLY A 89 -3.19 9.67 7.47
C GLY A 89 -2.30 8.69 6.69
N ALA A 90 -1.07 8.45 7.15
CA ALA A 90 -0.13 7.61 6.44
C ALA A 90 -0.46 6.11 6.53
N ILE A 91 0.00 5.30 5.58
CA ILE A 91 -0.30 3.86 5.47
C ILE A 91 0.99 3.08 5.20
N ALA A 92 1.26 2.05 6.00
CA ALA A 92 2.46 1.25 5.80
C ALA A 92 2.36 0.36 4.54
N ILE A 93 1.27 -0.39 4.38
CA ILE A 93 1.01 -1.17 3.16
C ILE A 93 -0.41 -0.90 2.69
N TYR A 94 -0.55 -0.48 1.43
CA TYR A 94 -1.83 -0.23 0.82
C TYR A 94 -2.03 -1.09 -0.43
N ALA A 95 -3.09 -1.90 -0.42
CA ALA A 95 -3.63 -2.52 -1.61
C ALA A 95 -4.76 -1.62 -2.11
N ASP A 96 -4.41 -0.69 -3.00
CA ASP A 96 -5.26 0.40 -3.48
C ASP A 96 -5.84 0.10 -4.86
N GLY A 97 -7.09 -0.33 -4.91
CA GLY A 97 -7.74 -0.78 -6.14
C GLY A 97 -6.96 -1.88 -6.88
N SER A 98 -6.21 -2.73 -6.18
CA SER A 98 -5.38 -3.78 -6.79
C SER A 98 -6.06 -5.15 -6.81
N ARG A 99 -5.46 -6.12 -7.53
CA ARG A 99 -6.06 -7.46 -7.72
C ARG A 99 -5.14 -8.60 -7.34
N ASN A 100 -5.65 -9.57 -6.60
CA ASN A 100 -4.91 -10.79 -6.29
C ASN A 100 -3.54 -10.50 -5.65
N ILE A 101 -3.54 -9.68 -4.60
CA ILE A 101 -2.33 -9.34 -3.83
C ILE A 101 -2.32 -10.16 -2.54
N THR A 102 -1.21 -10.82 -2.26
CA THR A 102 -0.99 -11.48 -0.96
C THR A 102 -0.06 -10.62 -0.10
N ILE A 103 -0.55 -10.14 1.03
CA ILE A 103 0.21 -9.40 2.04
C ILE A 103 0.44 -10.33 3.23
N GLU A 104 1.67 -10.79 3.43
CA GLU A 104 1.95 -11.81 4.45
C GLU A 104 3.30 -11.74 5.15
N ARG A 105 3.37 -12.18 6.40
CA ARG A 105 4.63 -12.26 7.17
C ARG A 105 5.37 -10.92 7.31
N ASN A 106 4.67 -9.80 7.20
CA ASN A 106 5.25 -8.49 7.45
C ASN A 106 5.17 -8.13 8.94
N ARG A 107 6.12 -7.33 9.41
CA ARG A 107 6.12 -6.74 10.76
C ARG A 107 5.94 -5.23 10.63
N ILE A 108 4.83 -4.71 11.13
CA ILE A 108 4.43 -3.31 10.97
C ILE A 108 4.14 -2.70 12.34
N PHE A 109 4.78 -1.58 12.67
CA PHE A 109 4.61 -0.95 13.99
C PHE A 109 4.98 0.53 14.02
N GLY A 110 4.38 1.30 14.93
CA GLY A 110 4.68 2.73 15.06
C GLY A 110 4.35 3.51 13.79
N CYS A 111 3.27 3.14 13.11
CA CYS A 111 2.78 3.81 11.89
C CYS A 111 1.44 4.49 12.19
N ASP A 112 1.04 5.44 11.33
CA ASP A 112 -0.30 6.02 11.38
C ASP A 112 -1.37 4.92 11.19
N ARG A 113 -1.26 4.18 10.07
CA ARG A 113 -2.04 2.97 9.78
C ARG A 113 -1.14 1.84 9.31
N GLY A 114 -1.53 0.60 9.66
CA GLY A 114 -0.79 -0.59 9.27
C GLY A 114 -1.06 -1.03 7.84
N ILE A 115 -2.12 -1.81 7.62
CA ILE A 115 -2.49 -2.39 6.32
C ILE A 115 -3.89 -1.90 5.91
N GLY A 116 -3.99 -1.29 4.72
CA GLY A 116 -5.25 -0.96 4.09
C GLY A 116 -5.52 -1.85 2.88
N VAL A 117 -6.76 -2.34 2.76
CA VAL A 117 -7.27 -3.01 1.55
C VAL A 117 -8.55 -2.29 1.15
N VAL A 118 -8.40 -1.22 0.38
CA VAL A 118 -9.45 -0.26 0.00
C VAL A 118 -9.14 0.22 -1.43
N SER A 119 -10.01 0.98 -2.08
CA SER A 119 -9.68 1.69 -3.31
C SER A 119 -10.00 3.18 -3.23
N GLU A 120 -9.03 4.03 -3.56
CA GLU A 120 -9.23 5.47 -3.75
C GLU A 120 -9.86 5.81 -5.11
N THR A 121 -10.20 4.80 -5.93
CA THR A 121 -10.99 4.97 -7.17
C THR A 121 -12.27 4.12 -7.15
N ASP A 122 -13.46 4.74 -7.13
CA ASP A 122 -14.76 4.06 -6.91
C ASP A 122 -15.09 2.97 -7.95
N ASP A 123 -14.65 3.15 -9.20
CA ASP A 123 -14.85 2.18 -10.28
C ASP A 123 -13.83 1.01 -10.27
N TYR A 124 -12.88 1.03 -9.33
CA TYR A 124 -11.74 0.11 -9.29
C TYR A 124 -11.64 -0.56 -7.91
N PRO A 125 -12.58 -1.43 -7.52
CA PRO A 125 -12.53 -2.12 -6.23
C PRO A 125 -11.27 -2.96 -6.07
N THR A 126 -10.80 -3.07 -4.84
CA THR A 126 -9.72 -4.00 -4.46
C THR A 126 -10.28 -5.39 -4.32
N THR A 127 -9.87 -6.31 -5.20
CA THR A 127 -10.45 -7.67 -5.25
C THR A 127 -9.42 -8.77 -5.04
N ASP A 128 -9.87 -9.87 -4.43
CA ASP A 128 -9.08 -11.10 -4.25
C ASP A 128 -7.75 -10.89 -3.50
N CYS A 129 -7.68 -9.90 -2.61
CA CYS A 129 -6.48 -9.62 -1.82
C CYS A 129 -6.53 -10.37 -0.47
N TYR A 130 -5.39 -10.94 -0.08
CA TYR A 130 -5.27 -11.77 1.12
C TYR A 130 -4.29 -11.14 2.10
N VAL A 131 -4.73 -10.90 3.33
CA VAL A 131 -3.88 -10.43 4.44
C VAL A 131 -3.74 -11.57 5.46
N ARG A 132 -2.54 -12.14 5.63
CA ARG A 132 -2.34 -13.29 6.52
C ARG A 132 -0.98 -13.32 7.18
N ASN A 133 -0.91 -13.83 8.41
CA ASN A 133 0.36 -14.03 9.14
C ASN A 133 1.23 -12.77 9.29
N ASN A 134 0.63 -11.58 9.31
CA ASN A 134 1.34 -10.33 9.60
C ASN A 134 1.30 -10.04 11.10
N VAL A 135 2.33 -9.37 11.61
CA VAL A 135 2.37 -8.84 12.99
C VAL A 135 2.23 -7.33 12.90
N VAL A 136 1.06 -6.80 13.26
CA VAL A 136 0.73 -5.37 13.19
C VAL A 136 0.33 -4.88 14.57
N TYR A 137 1.06 -3.89 15.10
CA TYR A 137 0.85 -3.37 16.46
C TYR A 137 1.27 -1.90 16.55
N ASP A 138 0.94 -1.23 17.67
CA ASP A 138 1.31 0.17 17.94
C ASP A 138 1.08 1.14 16.76
N CYS A 139 -0.05 0.98 16.06
CA CYS A 139 -0.47 1.94 15.03
C CYS A 139 -1.37 3.00 15.67
N TRP A 140 -1.22 4.26 15.27
CA TRP A 140 -1.96 5.37 15.88
C TRP A 140 -3.45 5.32 15.62
N ARG A 141 -3.87 4.96 14.41
CA ARG A 141 -5.29 4.98 14.02
C ARG A 141 -5.89 3.61 13.82
N THR A 142 -5.26 2.74 13.04
CA THR A 142 -5.74 1.36 12.83
C THR A 142 -4.62 0.43 12.41
N GLY A 143 -4.70 -0.83 12.85
CA GLY A 143 -3.76 -1.87 12.43
C GLY A 143 -4.09 -2.40 11.04
N ILE A 144 -5.30 -2.93 10.83
CA ILE A 144 -5.76 -3.45 9.54
C ILE A 144 -7.17 -2.95 9.28
N TYR A 145 -7.44 -2.45 8.08
CA TYR A 145 -8.77 -1.99 7.68
C TYR A 145 -9.07 -2.37 6.24
N MET A 146 -10.35 -2.61 5.96
CA MET A 146 -10.85 -3.03 4.65
C MET A 146 -12.24 -2.41 4.41
N GLY A 147 -12.60 -2.22 3.15
CA GLY A 147 -13.89 -1.67 2.73
C GLY A 147 -13.74 -0.61 1.64
N GLY A 148 -14.81 0.14 1.35
CA GLY A 148 -14.76 1.25 0.40
C GLY A 148 -14.14 2.51 0.99
N TYR A 149 -13.59 3.37 0.13
CA TYR A 149 -13.20 4.72 0.52
C TYR A 149 -14.43 5.55 0.91
N LEU A 150 -14.21 6.68 1.56
CA LEU A 150 -15.31 7.52 2.04
C LEU A 150 -16.21 7.96 0.88
N ASN A 151 -17.51 7.66 1.01
CA ASN A 151 -18.56 7.90 0.00
C ASN A 151 -18.51 7.03 -1.25
N TYR A 152 -17.66 6.00 -1.28
CA TYR A 152 -17.64 5.03 -2.37
C TYR A 152 -18.61 3.91 -2.11
N THR A 153 -19.31 3.49 -3.15
CA THR A 153 -20.35 2.45 -3.07
C THR A 153 -20.00 1.22 -3.90
N THR A 154 -19.00 1.32 -4.77
CA THR A 154 -18.57 0.25 -5.67
C THR A 154 -17.10 -0.13 -5.53
N GLY A 155 -16.26 0.73 -4.94
CA GLY A 155 -14.80 0.54 -4.83
C GLY A 155 -14.28 -0.21 -3.60
N GLY A 156 -15.13 -0.93 -2.86
CA GLY A 156 -14.72 -1.67 -1.66
C GLY A 156 -14.17 -3.07 -1.91
#